data_AF-A0A4R6LGT6-F1
#
_entry.id   AF-A0A4R6LGT6-F1
#
_cell.length_a   1.000
_cell.length_b   1.000
_cell.length_c   1.000
_cell.angle_alpha   90.00
_cell.angle_beta   90.00
_cell.angle_gamma   90.00
#
_symmetry.space_group_name_H-M   'P 1'
#
loop_
_entity.id
_entity.type
_entity.pdbx_description
1 polymer ?
#
loop_
_entity_poly.entity_id
_entity_poly.type
_entity_poly.pdbx_seq_one_letter_code
_entity_poly.pdbx_strand_id
1 'polypeptide(L)'
;MEIVTLESVKVSMLPELQGWKEKQEAVVTANPFIIITDNKTYEEAKKRRTTYVTARTTVEKQDTLIASKLKNVRDEVKTETKKLVDITLPHEEKQQAEVKKYEAAKEAERLEKERIQKELDEAITNRIEQIYQESKSTIDNLQFQDIKKVTAEFEEVLLKTDTEEFGEFEMQFASKINLIKSQLADKTKSLTEKEQQRIEAEKLAKEREEFEAQKKAKEEADNKAKAESEAKQKAIDEANKKRQDDLDARQKAIDEAEAKRKSEVAAQEKAESDKKAKEKAEKEAKEKAESEAKRLEELKPDREKALQYIESLMFEKEFPDIKNEAIAKALVEIRDGLNSTIIEFNNQILNIK
;
A
#
# COMPACT_ATOMS: atom_id res chain seq x y z
N MET A 1 -28.52 -121.06 15.89
CA MET A 1 -29.72 -120.30 16.30
C MET A 1 -30.34 -119.74 15.03
N GLU A 2 -31.59 -120.10 14.72
CA GLU A 2 -32.32 -119.43 13.64
C GLU A 2 -32.48 -117.96 14.00
N ILE A 3 -32.07 -117.06 13.10
CA ILE A 3 -32.32 -115.64 13.22
C ILE A 3 -33.78 -115.42 12.86
N VAL A 4 -34.65 -115.28 13.86
CA VAL A 4 -36.04 -114.90 13.65
C VAL A 4 -36.07 -113.43 13.23
N THR A 5 -36.43 -113.16 11.98
CA THR A 5 -36.69 -111.78 11.54
C THR A 5 -38.12 -111.40 11.92
N LEU A 6 -38.35 -110.15 12.33
CA LEU A 6 -39.70 -109.69 12.71
C LEU A 6 -40.72 -109.86 11.57
N GLU A 7 -40.27 -109.75 10.33
CA GLU A 7 -41.08 -109.96 9.12
C GLU A 7 -41.48 -111.43 8.91
N SER A 8 -40.75 -112.39 9.49
CA SER A 8 -41.02 -113.83 9.35
C SER A 8 -42.03 -114.38 10.37
N VAL A 9 -42.44 -113.56 11.35
CA VAL A 9 -43.37 -113.99 12.40
C VAL A 9 -44.79 -114.10 11.82
N LYS A 10 -45.23 -115.34 11.55
CA LYS A 10 -46.60 -115.62 11.08
C LYS A 10 -47.57 -115.72 12.27
N VAL A 11 -48.73 -115.07 12.15
CA VAL A 11 -49.80 -115.10 13.18
C VAL A 11 -50.24 -116.52 13.54
N SER A 12 -50.26 -117.44 12.56
CA SER A 12 -50.62 -118.86 12.76
C SER A 12 -49.61 -119.64 13.60
N MET A 13 -48.42 -119.09 13.82
CA MET A 13 -47.37 -119.69 14.64
C MET A 13 -47.35 -119.14 16.07
N LEU A 14 -48.23 -118.19 16.41
CA LEU A 14 -48.32 -117.65 17.76
C LEU A 14 -48.97 -118.69 18.70
N PRO A 15 -48.24 -119.18 19.73
CA PRO A 15 -48.77 -120.14 20.69
C PRO A 15 -50.05 -119.66 21.37
N GLU A 16 -50.18 -118.34 21.57
CA GLU A 16 -51.33 -117.68 22.19
C GLU A 16 -52.61 -117.82 21.38
N LEU A 17 -52.52 -118.03 20.05
CA LEU A 17 -53.66 -118.18 19.14
C LEU A 17 -53.88 -119.63 18.67
N GLN A 18 -52.94 -120.54 18.94
CA GLN A 18 -53.01 -121.93 18.52
C GLN A 18 -54.17 -122.68 19.22
N GLY A 19 -54.97 -123.42 18.44
CA GLY A 19 -56.06 -124.25 18.95
C GLY A 19 -57.32 -123.47 19.35
N TRP A 20 -57.34 -122.14 19.21
CA TRP A 20 -58.51 -121.34 19.59
C TRP A 20 -59.66 -121.47 18.61
N LYS A 21 -59.39 -121.70 17.32
CA LYS A 21 -60.41 -121.94 16.32
C LYS A 21 -61.25 -123.17 16.68
N GLU A 22 -60.58 -124.29 16.96
CA GLU A 22 -61.18 -125.56 17.34
C GLU A 22 -61.97 -125.41 18.66
N LYS A 23 -61.45 -124.64 19.62
CA LYS A 23 -62.15 -124.33 20.87
C LYS A 23 -63.42 -123.50 20.64
N GLN A 24 -63.39 -122.49 19.76
CA GLN A 24 -64.58 -121.70 19.44
C GLN A 24 -65.63 -122.53 18.71
N GLU A 25 -65.21 -123.34 17.73
CA GLU A 25 -66.08 -124.26 17.01
C GLU A 25 -66.76 -125.25 17.97
N ALA A 26 -66.01 -125.83 18.92
CA ALA A 26 -66.57 -126.71 19.95
C ALA A 26 -67.61 -126.01 20.85
N VAL A 27 -67.38 -124.74 21.22
CA VAL A 27 -68.34 -123.95 21.99
C VAL A 27 -69.64 -123.74 21.20
N VAL A 28 -69.54 -123.45 19.90
CA VAL A 28 -70.70 -123.28 19.01
C VAL A 28 -71.48 -124.58 18.89
N THR A 29 -70.80 -125.70 18.63
CA THR A 29 -71.43 -127.02 18.52
C THR A 29 -72.15 -127.42 19.81
N ALA A 30 -71.55 -127.15 20.98
CA ALA A 30 -72.13 -127.51 22.28
C ALA A 30 -73.30 -126.61 22.71
N ASN A 31 -73.46 -125.42 22.13
CA ASN A 31 -74.44 -124.42 22.56
C ASN A 31 -75.30 -123.90 21.40
N PRO A 32 -75.96 -124.77 20.60
CA PRO A 32 -76.62 -124.35 19.36
C PRO A 32 -77.65 -123.24 19.59
N PHE A 33 -77.91 -122.44 18.56
CA PHE A 33 -78.90 -121.36 18.65
C PHE A 33 -80.28 -121.90 19.01
N ILE A 34 -81.01 -121.17 19.86
CA ILE A 34 -82.40 -121.45 20.20
C ILE A 34 -83.24 -120.19 20.11
N ILE A 35 -84.46 -120.36 19.60
CA ILE A 35 -85.48 -119.31 19.59
C ILE A 35 -86.17 -119.33 20.95
N ILE A 36 -86.38 -118.14 21.54
CA ILE A 36 -87.04 -117.99 22.83
C ILE A 36 -88.54 -117.98 22.59
N THR A 37 -89.24 -118.98 23.11
CA THR A 37 -90.71 -119.12 22.99
C THR A 37 -91.42 -119.17 24.34
N ASP A 38 -90.67 -119.41 25.43
CA ASP A 38 -91.17 -119.48 26.80
C ASP A 38 -90.05 -119.11 27.81
N ASN A 39 -90.37 -119.11 29.11
CA ASN A 39 -89.40 -118.75 30.15
C ASN A 39 -88.24 -119.77 30.26
N LYS A 40 -88.48 -121.04 29.91
CA LYS A 40 -87.45 -122.09 30.00
C LYS A 40 -86.40 -121.92 28.91
N THR A 41 -86.83 -121.64 27.68
CA THR A 41 -85.98 -121.33 26.54
C THR A 41 -85.24 -120.00 26.70
N TYR A 42 -85.83 -119.02 27.40
CA TYR A 42 -85.16 -117.78 27.79
C TYR A 42 -83.93 -118.02 28.70
N GLU A 43 -84.09 -118.77 29.80
CA GLU A 43 -82.98 -119.03 30.74
C GLU A 43 -81.86 -119.85 30.10
N GLU A 44 -82.21 -120.83 29.27
CA GLU A 44 -81.24 -121.61 28.51
C GLU A 44 -80.49 -120.75 27.48
N ALA A 45 -81.19 -119.83 26.80
CA ALA A 45 -80.57 -118.90 25.84
C ALA A 45 -79.60 -117.95 26.52
N LYS A 46 -79.95 -117.46 27.72
CA LYS A 46 -79.09 -116.60 28.55
C LYS A 46 -77.82 -117.33 29.00
N LYS A 47 -77.93 -118.60 29.39
CA LYS A 47 -76.77 -119.44 29.72
C LYS A 47 -75.84 -119.59 28.53
N ARG A 48 -76.37 -119.96 27.36
CA ARG A 48 -75.59 -120.09 26.11
C ARG A 48 -74.93 -118.78 25.69
N ARG A 49 -75.66 -117.65 25.76
CA ARG A 49 -75.09 -116.31 25.53
C ARG A 49 -73.89 -116.05 26.44
N THR A 50 -74.01 -116.38 27.72
CA THR A 50 -72.92 -116.18 28.69
C THR A 50 -71.70 -117.01 28.31
N THR A 51 -71.89 -118.26 27.88
CA THR A 51 -70.83 -119.12 27.36
C THR A 51 -70.16 -118.51 26.12
N TYR A 52 -70.94 -118.00 25.15
CA TYR A 52 -70.40 -117.34 23.96
C TYR A 52 -69.60 -116.07 24.29
N VAL A 53 -70.12 -115.22 25.15
CA VAL A 53 -69.43 -114.00 25.58
C VAL A 53 -68.13 -114.34 26.28
N THR A 54 -68.14 -115.36 27.14
CA THR A 54 -66.93 -115.83 27.83
C THR A 54 -65.90 -116.36 26.83
N ALA A 55 -66.32 -117.18 25.86
CA ALA A 55 -65.44 -117.73 24.84
C ALA A 55 -64.80 -116.62 23.97
N ARG A 56 -65.59 -115.62 23.52
CA ARG A 56 -65.09 -114.46 22.76
C ARG A 56 -64.09 -113.63 23.57
N THR A 57 -64.49 -113.19 24.76
CA THR A 57 -63.66 -112.32 25.61
C THR A 57 -62.36 -113.00 26.03
N THR A 58 -62.32 -114.33 26.12
CA THR A 58 -61.08 -115.07 26.39
C THR A 58 -60.09 -115.00 25.23
N VAL A 59 -60.55 -115.00 23.98
CA VAL A 59 -59.69 -114.80 22.80
C VAL A 59 -59.23 -113.34 22.71
N GLU A 60 -60.11 -112.38 22.98
CA GLU A 60 -59.75 -110.95 23.02
C GLU A 60 -58.65 -110.65 24.06
N LYS A 61 -58.63 -111.38 25.18
CA LYS A 61 -57.53 -111.28 26.17
C LYS A 61 -56.19 -111.76 25.60
N GLN A 62 -56.17 -112.69 24.65
CA GLN A 62 -54.92 -113.12 24.01
C GLN A 62 -54.33 -112.02 23.12
N ASP A 63 -55.18 -111.26 22.42
CA ASP A 63 -54.74 -110.09 21.63
C ASP A 63 -54.04 -109.05 22.51
N THR A 64 -54.63 -108.72 23.66
CA THR A 64 -54.02 -107.80 24.64
C THR A 64 -52.68 -108.33 25.16
N LEU A 65 -52.58 -109.64 25.40
CA LEU A 65 -51.34 -110.28 25.84
C LEU A 65 -50.24 -110.20 24.76
N ILE A 66 -50.58 -110.48 23.50
CA ILE A 66 -49.66 -110.36 22.35
C ILE A 66 -49.16 -108.91 22.21
N ALA A 67 -50.06 -107.93 22.27
CA ALA A 67 -49.70 -106.52 22.21
C ALA A 67 -48.72 -106.12 23.34
N SER A 68 -48.94 -106.62 24.56
CA SER A 68 -48.02 -106.38 25.68
C SER A 68 -46.64 -106.98 25.42
N LYS A 69 -46.55 -108.20 24.86
CA LYS A 69 -45.27 -108.83 24.53
C LYS A 69 -44.50 -108.06 23.46
N LEU A 70 -45.18 -107.62 22.39
CA LEU A 70 -44.56 -106.80 21.35
C LEU A 70 -44.05 -105.45 21.88
N LYS A 71 -44.81 -104.83 22.79
CA LYS A 71 -44.36 -103.60 23.47
C LYS A 71 -43.07 -103.84 24.25
N ASN A 72 -42.98 -104.94 25.00
CA ASN A 72 -41.76 -105.28 25.75
C ASN A 72 -40.54 -105.44 24.82
N VAL A 73 -40.69 -106.17 23.71
CA VAL A 73 -39.62 -106.30 22.70
C VAL A 73 -39.19 -104.94 22.18
N ARG A 74 -40.13 -104.04 21.87
CA ARG A 74 -39.80 -102.67 21.44
C ARG A 74 -39.02 -101.89 22.49
N ASP A 75 -39.41 -102.00 23.76
CA ASP A 75 -38.75 -101.29 24.85
C ASP A 75 -37.35 -101.86 25.15
N GLU A 76 -37.14 -103.16 24.97
CA GLU A 76 -35.80 -103.79 24.97
C GLU A 76 -34.94 -103.28 23.82
N VAL A 77 -35.48 -103.22 22.60
CA VAL A 77 -34.77 -102.66 21.42
C VAL A 77 -34.35 -101.21 21.65
N LYS A 78 -35.24 -100.37 22.21
CA LYS A 78 -34.88 -98.98 22.58
C LYS A 78 -33.75 -98.93 23.59
N THR A 79 -33.80 -99.80 24.59
CA THR A 79 -32.78 -99.88 25.65
C THR A 79 -31.43 -100.26 25.06
N GLU A 80 -31.39 -101.26 24.19
CA GLU A 80 -30.15 -101.70 23.54
C GLU A 80 -29.62 -100.65 22.56
N THR A 81 -30.50 -100.01 21.80
CA THR A 81 -30.14 -98.89 20.92
C THR A 81 -29.51 -97.75 21.72
N LYS A 82 -30.08 -97.42 22.88
CA LYS A 82 -29.52 -96.41 23.77
C LYS A 82 -28.11 -96.80 24.24
N LYS A 83 -27.89 -98.05 24.66
CA LYS A 83 -26.54 -98.52 25.02
C LYS A 83 -25.56 -98.35 23.86
N LEU A 84 -25.97 -98.66 22.63
CA LEU A 84 -25.12 -98.50 21.44
C LEU A 84 -24.78 -97.03 21.17
N VAL A 85 -25.74 -96.10 21.34
CA VAL A 85 -25.51 -94.65 21.21
C VAL A 85 -24.59 -94.15 22.33
N ASP A 86 -24.81 -94.62 23.56
CA ASP A 86 -24.02 -94.23 24.74
C ASP A 86 -22.54 -94.66 24.63
N ILE A 87 -22.20 -95.60 23.73
CA ILE A 87 -20.81 -95.94 23.40
C ILE A 87 -20.10 -94.79 22.68
N THR A 88 -20.77 -94.12 21.73
CA THR A 88 -20.11 -93.13 20.86
C THR A 88 -20.35 -91.70 21.30
N LEU A 89 -21.52 -91.40 21.88
CA LEU A 89 -21.94 -90.03 22.19
C LEU A 89 -20.95 -89.28 23.11
N PRO A 90 -20.44 -89.85 24.23
CA PRO A 90 -19.49 -89.12 25.07
C PRO A 90 -18.16 -88.80 24.37
N HIS A 91 -17.74 -89.65 23.42
CA HIS A 91 -16.53 -89.42 22.64
C HIS A 91 -16.74 -88.34 21.58
N GLU A 92 -17.89 -88.35 20.91
CA GLU A 92 -18.30 -87.28 19.99
C GLU A 92 -18.36 -85.93 20.72
N GLU A 93 -19.04 -85.85 21.87
CA GLU A 93 -19.14 -84.62 22.65
C GLU A 93 -17.77 -84.10 23.08
N LYS A 94 -16.88 -84.98 23.53
CA LYS A 94 -15.50 -84.62 23.88
C LYS A 94 -14.72 -84.11 22.67
N GLN A 95 -14.83 -84.76 21.52
CA GLN A 95 -14.18 -84.34 20.29
C GLN A 95 -14.72 -82.99 19.80
N GLN A 96 -16.05 -82.80 19.85
CA GLN A 96 -16.71 -81.56 19.47
C GLN A 96 -16.27 -80.39 20.36
N ALA A 97 -16.11 -80.63 21.67
CA ALA A 97 -15.62 -79.63 22.60
C ALA A 97 -14.17 -79.20 22.29
N GLU A 98 -13.29 -80.15 21.97
CA GLU A 98 -11.89 -79.85 21.61
C GLU A 98 -11.80 -79.11 20.27
N VAL A 99 -12.58 -79.51 19.26
CA VAL A 99 -12.67 -78.80 17.97
C VAL A 99 -13.10 -77.36 18.18
N LYS A 100 -14.19 -77.12 18.92
CA LYS A 100 -14.67 -75.77 19.23
C LYS A 100 -13.61 -74.92 19.94
N LYS A 101 -12.88 -75.52 20.88
CA LYS A 101 -11.80 -74.84 21.61
C LYS A 101 -10.67 -74.42 20.67
N TYR A 102 -10.27 -75.31 19.75
CA TYR A 102 -9.21 -75.02 18.79
C TYR A 102 -9.64 -73.95 17.77
N GLU A 103 -10.87 -74.03 17.25
CA GLU A 103 -11.43 -73.02 16.35
C GLU A 103 -11.50 -71.64 17.02
N ALA A 104 -11.96 -71.58 18.28
CA ALA A 104 -11.97 -70.33 19.05
C ALA A 104 -10.55 -69.76 19.27
N ALA A 105 -9.56 -70.62 19.55
CA ALA A 105 -8.17 -70.19 19.70
C ALA A 105 -7.59 -69.67 18.37
N LYS A 106 -7.91 -70.32 17.25
CA LYS A 106 -7.47 -69.90 15.91
C LYS A 106 -8.09 -68.58 15.49
N GLU A 107 -9.37 -68.38 15.79
CA GLU A 107 -10.04 -67.12 15.52
C GLU A 107 -9.48 -65.99 16.40
N ALA A 108 -9.21 -66.25 17.67
CA ALA A 108 -8.54 -65.29 18.54
C ALA A 108 -7.12 -64.92 18.04
N GLU A 109 -6.35 -65.91 17.54
CA GLU A 109 -5.04 -65.67 16.92
C GLU A 109 -5.15 -64.79 15.67
N ARG A 110 -6.17 -65.00 14.83
CA ARG A 110 -6.44 -64.18 13.64
C ARG A 110 -6.77 -62.73 14.02
N LEU A 111 -7.70 -62.54 14.97
CA LEU A 111 -8.09 -61.23 15.45
C LEU A 111 -6.94 -60.48 16.12
N GLU A 112 -6.09 -61.18 16.86
CA GLU A 112 -4.91 -60.58 17.49
C GLU A 112 -3.86 -60.15 16.46
N LYS A 113 -3.62 -60.95 15.42
CA LYS A 113 -2.74 -60.57 14.30
C LYS A 113 -3.28 -59.34 13.57
N GLU A 114 -4.58 -59.28 13.32
CA GLU A 114 -5.24 -58.11 12.73
C GLU A 114 -5.12 -56.88 13.62
N ARG A 115 -5.27 -57.03 14.95
CA ARG A 115 -5.07 -55.94 15.92
C ARG A 115 -3.63 -55.43 15.90
N ILE A 116 -2.64 -56.32 15.94
CA ILE A 116 -1.21 -55.97 15.90
C ILE A 116 -0.88 -55.23 14.60
N GLN A 117 -1.34 -55.73 13.44
CA GLN A 117 -1.10 -55.05 12.17
C GLN A 117 -1.72 -53.65 12.17
N LYS A 118 -2.98 -53.51 12.61
CA LYS A 118 -3.64 -52.22 12.70
C LYS A 118 -2.91 -51.25 13.64
N GLU A 119 -2.39 -51.74 14.76
CA GLU A 119 -1.59 -50.92 15.69
C GLU A 119 -0.26 -50.47 15.08
N LEU A 120 0.39 -51.31 14.27
CA LEU A 120 1.57 -50.92 13.51
C LEU A 120 1.25 -49.85 12.47
N ASP A 121 0.16 -50.03 11.72
CA ASP A 121 -0.31 -49.07 10.71
C ASP A 121 -0.65 -47.71 11.33
N GLU A 122 -1.35 -47.73 12.48
CA GLU A 122 -1.65 -46.52 13.26
C GLU A 122 -0.39 -45.88 13.82
N ALA A 123 0.59 -46.66 14.31
CA ALA A 123 1.86 -46.14 14.80
C ALA A 123 2.67 -45.45 13.68
N ILE A 124 2.74 -46.06 12.50
CA ILE A 124 3.39 -45.47 11.32
C ILE A 124 2.68 -44.18 10.90
N THR A 125 1.35 -44.22 10.80
CA THR A 125 0.54 -43.04 10.44
C THR A 125 0.74 -41.89 11.43
N ASN A 126 0.72 -42.18 12.73
CA ASN A 126 0.96 -41.19 13.79
C ASN A 126 2.38 -40.63 13.72
N ARG A 127 3.38 -41.45 13.39
CA ARG A 127 4.77 -40.99 13.23
C ARG A 127 4.91 -40.03 12.05
N ILE A 128 4.32 -40.36 10.91
CA ILE A 128 4.27 -39.48 9.73
C ILE A 128 3.60 -38.15 10.09
N GLU A 129 2.47 -38.19 10.79
CA GLU A 129 1.75 -36.98 11.19
C GLU A 129 2.55 -36.15 12.20
N GLN A 130 3.25 -36.79 13.14
CA GLN A 130 4.13 -36.11 14.08
C GLN A 130 5.25 -35.34 13.36
N ILE A 131 5.96 -36.00 12.43
CA ILE A 131 7.02 -35.35 11.63
C ILE A 131 6.45 -34.15 10.87
N TYR A 132 5.25 -34.31 10.29
CA TYR A 132 4.57 -33.23 9.60
C TYR A 132 4.24 -32.04 10.53
N GLN A 133 3.66 -32.30 11.70
CA GLN A 133 3.27 -31.23 12.63
C GLN A 133 4.47 -30.52 13.25
N GLU A 134 5.54 -31.23 13.59
CA GLU A 134 6.80 -30.65 14.08
C GLU A 134 7.44 -29.73 13.03
N SER A 135 7.48 -30.21 11.78
CA SER A 135 7.96 -29.44 10.64
C SER A 135 7.11 -28.19 10.38
N LYS A 136 5.78 -28.36 10.37
CA LYS A 136 4.82 -27.27 10.20
C LYS A 136 4.97 -26.21 11.29
N SER A 137 5.07 -26.62 12.55
CA SER A 137 5.29 -25.71 13.68
C SER A 137 6.60 -24.92 13.53
N THR A 138 7.66 -25.56 13.04
CA THR A 138 8.94 -24.90 12.76
C THR A 138 8.79 -23.83 11.66
N ILE A 139 8.07 -24.15 10.57
CA ILE A 139 7.78 -23.21 9.49
C ILE A 139 6.89 -22.06 9.97
N ASP A 140 5.86 -22.33 10.76
CA ASP A 140 4.92 -21.34 11.25
C ASP A 140 5.64 -20.25 12.09
N ASN A 141 6.63 -20.67 12.89
CA ASN A 141 7.43 -19.81 13.75
C ASN A 141 8.69 -19.21 13.09
N LEU A 142 8.97 -19.56 11.82
CA LEU A 142 10.17 -19.12 11.11
C LEU A 142 10.30 -17.60 11.06
N GLN A 143 11.51 -17.10 11.32
CA GLN A 143 11.91 -15.70 11.18
C GLN A 143 12.90 -15.53 10.02
N PHE A 144 13.00 -14.32 9.48
CA PHE A 144 13.81 -14.05 8.29
C PHE A 144 15.29 -14.44 8.46
N GLN A 145 15.88 -14.14 9.61
CA GLN A 145 17.27 -14.46 9.94
C GLN A 145 17.57 -15.96 9.97
N ASP A 146 16.56 -16.79 10.23
CA ASP A 146 16.70 -18.23 10.43
C ASP A 146 16.44 -19.03 9.14
N ILE A 147 15.95 -18.38 8.07
CA ILE A 147 15.60 -19.02 6.79
C ILE A 147 16.73 -19.93 6.30
N LYS A 148 17.97 -19.42 6.23
CA LYS A 148 19.09 -20.20 5.70
C LYS A 148 19.37 -21.46 6.51
N LYS A 149 19.29 -21.35 7.84
CA LYS A 149 19.54 -22.46 8.75
C LYS A 149 18.44 -23.50 8.63
N VAL A 150 17.18 -23.07 8.74
CA VAL A 150 16.02 -23.98 8.70
C VAL A 150 15.89 -24.65 7.34
N THR A 151 16.11 -23.95 6.23
CA THR A 151 16.08 -24.59 4.90
C THR A 151 17.14 -25.68 4.76
N ALA A 152 18.36 -25.45 5.26
CA ALA A 152 19.43 -26.46 5.23
C ALA A 152 19.09 -27.67 6.12
N GLU A 153 18.54 -27.43 7.32
CA GLU A 153 18.08 -28.50 8.22
C GLU A 153 16.97 -29.34 7.58
N PHE A 154 16.01 -28.70 6.90
CA PHE A 154 14.94 -29.40 6.19
C PHE A 154 15.48 -30.20 5.01
N GLU A 155 16.41 -29.66 4.20
CA GLU A 155 17.04 -30.44 3.13
C GLU A 155 17.78 -31.68 3.69
N GLU A 156 18.49 -31.53 4.81
CA GLU A 156 19.19 -32.64 5.45
C GLU A 156 18.22 -33.70 6.00
N VAL A 157 17.16 -33.29 6.69
CA VAL A 157 16.15 -34.22 7.23
C VAL A 157 15.38 -34.91 6.10
N LEU A 158 15.00 -34.19 5.05
CA LEU A 158 14.22 -34.72 3.94
C LEU A 158 15.02 -35.63 3.00
N LEU A 159 16.34 -35.42 2.87
CA LEU A 159 17.21 -36.29 2.08
C LEU A 159 17.67 -37.55 2.83
N LYS A 160 17.64 -37.52 4.16
CA LYS A 160 18.11 -38.62 5.01
C LYS A 160 17.00 -39.45 5.65
N THR A 161 15.74 -39.03 5.53
CA THR A 161 14.64 -39.88 5.98
C THR A 161 14.51 -41.05 5.01
N ASP A 162 14.84 -42.25 5.48
CA ASP A 162 14.68 -43.48 4.72
C ASP A 162 13.19 -43.74 4.48
N THR A 163 12.74 -43.63 3.23
CA THR A 163 11.32 -43.81 2.93
C THR A 163 10.90 -45.27 2.95
N GLU A 164 11.85 -46.21 2.93
CA GLU A 164 11.59 -47.65 2.98
C GLU A 164 11.03 -48.07 4.35
N GLU A 165 11.32 -47.31 5.42
CA GLU A 165 10.82 -47.59 6.78
C GLU A 165 9.28 -47.49 6.89
N PHE A 166 8.65 -46.78 5.95
CA PHE A 166 7.21 -46.56 5.93
C PHE A 166 6.42 -47.58 5.10
N GLY A 167 7.08 -48.46 4.35
CA GLY A 167 6.43 -49.52 3.57
C GLY A 167 5.29 -49.00 2.69
N GLU A 168 4.06 -49.47 2.92
CA GLU A 168 2.88 -49.04 2.16
C GLU A 168 2.48 -47.57 2.36
N PHE A 169 2.98 -46.93 3.43
CA PHE A 169 2.71 -45.52 3.75
C PHE A 169 3.71 -44.55 3.11
N GLU A 170 4.66 -45.05 2.29
CA GLU A 170 5.64 -44.22 1.59
C GLU A 170 4.98 -43.08 0.79
N MET A 171 3.90 -43.38 0.05
CA MET A 171 3.18 -42.36 -0.72
C MET A 171 2.55 -41.28 0.18
N GLN A 172 2.05 -41.66 1.34
CA GLN A 172 1.49 -40.72 2.32
C GLN A 172 2.58 -39.82 2.89
N PHE A 173 3.72 -40.40 3.25
CA PHE A 173 4.88 -39.64 3.73
C PHE A 173 5.40 -38.67 2.66
N ALA A 174 5.60 -39.14 1.43
CA ALA A 174 6.03 -38.32 0.31
C ALA A 174 5.09 -37.14 0.03
N SER A 175 3.77 -37.37 0.15
CA SER A 175 2.76 -36.30 0.05
C SER A 175 2.95 -35.24 1.12
N LYS A 176 3.16 -35.64 2.39
CA LYS A 176 3.42 -34.71 3.50
C LYS A 176 4.72 -33.94 3.31
N ILE A 177 5.78 -34.58 2.81
CA ILE A 177 7.05 -33.91 2.47
C ILE A 177 6.85 -32.82 1.42
N ASN A 178 6.10 -33.11 0.35
CA ASN A 178 5.84 -32.11 -0.69
C ASN A 178 5.03 -30.92 -0.15
N LEU A 179 4.07 -31.18 0.74
CA LEU A 179 3.32 -30.12 1.42
C LEU A 179 4.24 -29.23 2.27
N ILE A 180 5.14 -29.84 3.05
CA ILE A 180 6.15 -29.14 3.84
C ILE A 180 7.04 -28.26 2.96
N LYS A 181 7.55 -28.80 1.84
CA LYS A 181 8.39 -28.05 0.89
C LYS A 181 7.66 -26.82 0.35
N SER A 182 6.39 -26.98 -0.04
CA SER A 182 5.57 -25.85 -0.50
C SER A 182 5.39 -24.80 0.60
N GLN A 183 5.02 -25.22 1.81
CA GLN A 183 4.81 -24.30 2.94
C GLN A 183 6.08 -23.53 3.31
N LEU A 184 7.24 -24.19 3.32
CA LEU A 184 8.53 -23.55 3.58
C LEU A 184 8.87 -22.53 2.48
N ALA A 185 8.65 -22.87 1.20
CA ALA A 185 8.89 -21.98 0.08
C ALA A 185 8.01 -20.71 0.17
N ASP A 186 6.72 -20.88 0.44
CA ASP A 186 5.77 -19.77 0.57
C ASP A 186 6.12 -18.86 1.76
N LYS A 187 6.44 -19.45 2.91
CA LYS A 187 6.85 -18.71 4.11
C LYS A 187 8.15 -17.94 3.88
N THR A 188 9.14 -18.59 3.26
CA THR A 188 10.44 -17.98 2.91
C THR A 188 10.25 -16.78 2.00
N LYS A 189 9.42 -16.92 0.96
CA LYS A 189 9.09 -15.83 0.05
C LYS A 189 8.43 -14.66 0.79
N SER A 190 7.42 -14.93 1.60
CA SER A 190 6.71 -13.90 2.36
C SER A 190 7.62 -13.13 3.33
N LEU A 191 8.49 -13.83 4.06
CA LEU A 191 9.45 -13.21 4.97
C LEU A 191 10.49 -12.38 4.22
N THR A 192 10.96 -12.87 3.07
CA THR A 192 11.92 -12.15 2.22
C THR A 192 11.33 -10.86 1.65
N GLU A 193 10.08 -10.92 1.17
CA GLU A 193 9.36 -9.73 0.71
C GLU A 193 9.15 -8.71 1.82
N LYS A 194 8.78 -9.16 3.03
CA LYS A 194 8.62 -8.27 4.20
C LYS A 194 9.94 -7.61 4.60
N GLU A 195 11.04 -8.35 4.60
CA GLU A 195 12.34 -7.77 4.94
C GLU A 195 12.81 -6.77 3.88
N GLN A 196 12.60 -7.08 2.59
CA GLN A 196 12.91 -6.16 1.51
C GLN A 196 12.11 -4.84 1.64
N GLN A 197 10.82 -4.93 1.95
CA GLN A 197 9.98 -3.76 2.24
C GLN A 197 10.49 -2.95 3.43
N ARG A 198 10.94 -3.63 4.51
CA ARG A 198 11.52 -2.96 5.67
C ARG A 198 12.79 -2.19 5.30
N ILE A 199 13.69 -2.81 4.53
CA ILE A 199 14.94 -2.19 4.05
C ILE A 199 14.63 -0.98 3.16
N GLU A 200 13.68 -1.10 2.24
CA GLU A 200 13.26 -0.01 1.35
C GLU A 200 12.62 1.14 2.12
N ALA A 201 11.75 0.85 3.10
CA ALA A 201 11.16 1.86 3.98
C ALA A 201 12.23 2.60 4.80
N GLU A 202 13.24 1.88 5.31
CA GLU A 202 14.35 2.49 6.06
C GLU A 202 15.20 3.39 5.16
N LYS A 203 15.48 2.97 3.92
CA LYS A 203 16.19 3.81 2.93
C LYS A 203 15.41 5.07 2.59
N LEU A 204 14.11 4.94 2.32
CA LEU A 204 13.26 6.08 2.00
C LEU A 204 13.13 7.06 3.18
N ALA A 205 13.10 6.55 4.41
CA ALA A 205 13.09 7.38 5.62
C ALA A 205 14.40 8.18 5.75
N LYS A 206 15.55 7.54 5.56
CA LYS A 206 16.86 8.22 5.57
C LYS A 206 16.98 9.27 4.47
N GLU A 207 16.54 8.96 3.25
CA GLU A 207 16.54 9.93 2.14
C GLU A 207 15.64 11.14 2.42
N ARG A 208 14.48 10.92 3.07
CA ARG A 208 13.60 12.02 3.52
C ARG A 208 14.25 12.87 4.60
N GLU A 209 14.90 12.27 5.60
CA GLU A 209 15.63 13.01 6.63
C GLU A 209 16.76 13.84 6.04
N GLU A 210 17.54 13.29 5.11
CA GLU A 210 18.60 14.01 4.40
C GLU A 210 18.03 15.16 3.55
N PHE A 211 16.93 14.93 2.84
CA PHE A 211 16.26 15.96 2.06
C PHE A 211 15.70 17.09 2.94
N GLU A 212 15.06 16.76 4.06
CA GLU A 212 14.57 17.77 5.01
C GLU A 212 15.71 18.55 5.68
N ALA A 213 16.81 17.88 6.03
CA ALA A 213 18.01 18.54 6.55
C ALA A 213 18.62 19.49 5.51
N GLN A 214 18.72 19.06 4.25
CA GLN A 214 19.20 19.91 3.16
C GLN A 214 18.27 21.10 2.90
N LYS A 215 16.94 20.89 2.96
CA LYS A 215 15.95 21.96 2.82
C LYS A 215 16.10 22.99 3.94
N LYS A 216 16.23 22.55 5.20
CA LYS A 216 16.47 23.44 6.35
C LYS A 216 17.78 24.20 6.23
N ALA A 217 18.88 23.52 5.85
CA ALA A 217 20.17 24.16 5.64
C ALA A 217 20.11 25.21 4.51
N LYS A 218 19.36 24.94 3.44
CA LYS A 218 19.15 25.91 2.35
C LYS A 218 18.29 27.09 2.79
N GLU A 219 17.20 26.86 3.54
CA GLU A 219 16.38 27.94 4.11
C GLU A 219 17.18 28.81 5.08
N GLU A 220 18.04 28.23 5.93
CA GLU A 220 18.95 28.97 6.81
C GLU A 220 19.99 29.77 6.01
N ALA A 221 20.58 29.19 4.97
CA ALA A 221 21.53 29.88 4.10
C ALA A 221 20.87 31.04 3.34
N ASP A 222 19.67 30.83 2.78
CA ASP A 222 18.89 31.86 2.08
C ASP A 222 18.48 32.98 3.05
N ASN A 223 18.04 32.64 4.27
CA ASN A 223 17.73 33.63 5.31
C ASN A 223 18.96 34.43 5.72
N LYS A 224 20.12 33.78 5.88
CA LYS A 224 21.38 34.45 6.21
C LYS A 224 21.84 35.36 5.07
N ALA A 225 21.76 34.90 3.82
CA ALA A 225 22.09 35.70 2.64
C ALA A 225 21.15 36.89 2.49
N LYS A 226 19.85 36.72 2.75
CA LYS A 226 18.87 37.80 2.75
C LYS A 226 19.15 38.83 3.85
N ALA A 227 19.43 38.37 5.07
CA ALA A 227 19.82 39.26 6.18
C ALA A 227 21.12 40.03 5.89
N GLU A 228 22.11 39.39 5.26
CA GLU A 228 23.37 40.04 4.87
C GLU A 228 23.15 41.06 3.74
N SER A 229 22.29 40.74 2.77
CA SER A 229 21.89 41.64 1.69
C SER A 229 21.13 42.87 2.23
N GLU A 230 20.17 42.65 3.13
CA GLU A 230 19.43 43.73 3.81
C GLU A 230 20.36 44.61 4.67
N ALA A 231 21.36 44.02 5.33
CA ALA A 231 22.37 44.77 6.08
C ALA A 231 23.27 45.61 5.15
N LYS A 232 23.71 45.04 4.02
CA LYS A 232 24.49 45.77 2.99
C LYS A 232 23.66 46.89 2.37
N GLN A 233 22.39 46.66 2.08
CA GLN A 233 21.49 47.69 1.54
C GLN A 233 21.30 48.83 2.55
N LYS A 234 21.04 48.52 3.83
CA LYS A 234 20.96 49.54 4.89
C LYS A 234 22.25 50.35 5.03
N ALA A 235 23.42 49.70 4.94
CA ALA A 235 24.71 50.39 4.98
C ALA A 235 24.93 51.30 3.76
N ILE A 236 24.50 50.87 2.57
CA ILE A 236 24.52 51.70 1.36
C ILE A 236 23.57 52.89 1.50
N ASP A 237 22.35 52.67 2.01
CA ASP A 237 21.35 53.71 2.22
C ASP A 237 21.83 54.74 3.27
N GLU A 238 22.45 54.29 4.37
CA GLU A 238 23.06 55.19 5.36
C GLU A 238 24.27 55.95 4.81
N ALA A 239 25.11 55.30 4.00
CA ALA A 239 26.24 55.96 3.35
C ALA A 239 25.77 57.01 2.32
N ASN A 240 24.73 56.69 1.54
CA ASN A 240 24.10 57.60 0.60
C ASN A 240 23.43 58.77 1.33
N LYS A 241 22.75 58.51 2.45
CA LYS A 241 22.17 59.56 3.29
C LYS A 241 23.24 60.51 3.84
N LYS A 242 24.32 59.98 4.41
CA LYS A 242 25.46 60.79 4.86
C LYS A 242 26.09 61.61 3.73
N ARG A 243 26.21 61.02 2.54
CA ARG A 243 26.75 61.71 1.37
C ARG A 243 25.81 62.81 0.89
N GLN A 244 24.50 62.60 0.94
CA GLN A 244 23.50 63.61 0.63
C GLN A 244 23.53 64.74 1.66
N ASP A 245 23.58 64.42 2.96
CA ASP A 245 23.70 65.41 4.04
C ASP A 245 24.99 66.26 3.89
N ASP A 246 26.11 65.65 3.50
CA ASP A 246 27.38 66.34 3.25
C ASP A 246 27.34 67.21 1.99
N LEU A 247 26.69 66.72 0.91
CA LEU A 247 26.45 67.51 -0.30
C LEU A 247 25.53 68.70 -0.03
N ASP A 248 24.47 68.50 0.75
CA ASP A 248 23.52 69.56 1.13
C ASP A 248 24.20 70.58 2.06
N ALA A 249 25.04 70.14 2.99
CA ALA A 249 25.86 71.03 3.82
C ALA A 249 26.88 71.83 2.99
N ARG A 250 27.49 71.19 2.00
CA ARG A 250 28.44 71.84 1.08
C ARG A 250 27.74 72.81 0.13
N GLN A 251 26.55 72.47 -0.35
CA GLN A 251 25.72 73.37 -1.14
C GLN A 251 25.29 74.58 -0.30
N LYS A 252 24.87 74.36 0.94
CA LYS A 252 24.53 75.45 1.87
C LYS A 252 25.74 76.35 2.17
N ALA A 253 26.94 75.79 2.31
CA ALA A 253 28.18 76.55 2.45
C ALA A 253 28.54 77.33 1.18
N ILE A 254 28.29 76.77 -0.01
CA ILE A 254 28.44 77.47 -1.29
C ILE A 254 27.42 78.60 -1.39
N ASP A 255 26.16 78.37 -1.06
CA ASP A 255 25.09 79.37 -1.09
C ASP A 255 25.35 80.50 -0.07
N GLU A 256 25.87 80.19 1.12
CA GLU A 256 26.30 81.18 2.12
C GLU A 256 27.55 81.95 1.67
N ALA A 257 28.51 81.30 1.01
CA ALA A 257 29.67 81.96 0.42
C ALA A 257 29.28 82.83 -0.78
N GLU A 258 28.30 82.41 -1.58
CA GLU A 258 27.77 83.16 -2.71
C GLU A 258 26.90 84.33 -2.25
N ALA A 259 26.14 84.18 -1.16
CA ALA A 259 25.44 85.26 -0.47
C ALA A 259 26.42 86.27 0.14
N LYS A 260 27.53 85.80 0.75
CA LYS A 260 28.62 86.68 1.20
C LYS A 260 29.28 87.41 0.03
N ARG A 261 29.58 86.71 -1.08
CA ARG A 261 30.11 87.33 -2.32
C ARG A 261 29.13 88.32 -2.92
N LYS A 262 27.83 88.04 -2.98
CA LYS A 262 26.82 88.99 -3.43
C LYS A 262 26.72 90.20 -2.49
N SER A 263 26.91 90.01 -1.17
CA SER A 263 26.97 91.12 -0.22
C SER A 263 28.28 91.92 -0.32
N GLU A 264 29.41 91.29 -0.65
CA GLU A 264 30.70 91.95 -0.89
C GLU A 264 30.74 92.66 -2.24
N VAL A 265 30.14 92.10 -3.28
CA VAL A 265 29.96 92.75 -4.59
C VAL A 265 28.96 93.89 -4.47
N ALA A 266 27.86 93.74 -3.72
CA ALA A 266 26.97 94.85 -3.42
C ALA A 266 27.63 95.92 -2.53
N ALA A 267 28.54 95.54 -1.62
CA ALA A 267 29.32 96.49 -0.81
C ALA A 267 30.46 97.15 -1.62
N GLN A 268 31.04 96.46 -2.62
CA GLN A 268 32.00 97.03 -3.56
C GLN A 268 31.35 97.91 -4.61
N GLU A 269 30.15 97.57 -5.12
CA GLU A 269 29.36 98.43 -6.00
C GLU A 269 28.84 99.66 -5.25
N LYS A 270 28.49 99.54 -3.96
CA LYS A 270 28.11 100.68 -3.11
C LYS A 270 29.33 101.52 -2.70
N ALA A 271 30.50 100.91 -2.50
CA ALA A 271 31.76 101.63 -2.24
C ALA A 271 32.35 102.27 -3.52
N GLU A 272 32.18 101.70 -4.71
CA GLU A 272 32.54 102.34 -5.98
C GLU A 272 31.50 103.39 -6.41
N SER A 273 30.22 103.22 -6.08
CA SER A 273 29.16 104.22 -6.22
C SER A 273 29.43 105.45 -5.35
N ASP A 274 29.83 105.27 -4.09
CA ASP A 274 30.11 106.38 -3.17
C ASP A 274 31.51 107.00 -3.34
N LYS A 275 32.46 106.29 -3.97
CA LYS A 275 33.79 106.84 -4.34
C LYS A 275 33.74 107.59 -5.68
N LYS A 276 32.89 107.18 -6.62
CA LYS A 276 32.62 107.92 -7.88
C LYS A 276 31.70 109.13 -7.67
N ALA A 277 30.93 109.20 -6.58
CA ALA A 277 30.11 110.37 -6.24
C ALA A 277 30.89 111.51 -5.55
N LYS A 278 32.04 111.23 -4.94
CA LYS A 278 32.85 112.24 -4.22
C LYS A 278 33.99 112.85 -5.04
N GLU A 279 34.55 112.15 -6.03
CA GLU A 279 35.53 112.74 -6.97
C GLU A 279 34.86 113.50 -8.13
N LYS A 280 33.56 113.27 -8.34
CA LYS A 280 32.72 113.98 -9.32
C LYS A 280 32.25 115.35 -8.82
N ALA A 281 32.49 115.73 -7.57
CA ALA A 281 32.18 117.06 -7.04
C ALA A 281 33.35 118.07 -7.13
N GLU A 282 34.58 117.61 -7.41
CA GLU A 282 35.77 118.48 -7.41
C GLU A 282 36.47 118.55 -8.78
N LYS A 283 36.21 117.60 -9.69
CA LYS A 283 36.63 117.69 -11.11
C LYS A 283 35.51 118.05 -12.09
N GLU A 284 34.27 118.15 -11.60
CA GLU A 284 33.20 118.88 -12.28
C GLU A 284 33.31 120.41 -12.11
N ALA A 285 34.35 120.89 -11.40
CA ALA A 285 34.89 122.24 -11.54
C ALA A 285 35.99 122.35 -12.61
N LYS A 286 36.32 121.26 -13.34
CA LYS A 286 37.40 121.26 -14.35
C LYS A 286 37.10 120.60 -15.70
N GLU A 287 36.13 119.69 -15.82
CA GLU A 287 35.82 119.03 -17.11
C GLU A 287 34.32 118.96 -17.43
N LYS A 288 33.49 119.67 -16.65
CA LYS A 288 32.08 119.99 -16.97
C LYS A 288 31.94 121.32 -17.74
N ALA A 289 32.94 121.60 -18.58
CA ALA A 289 32.96 122.73 -19.51
C ALA A 289 33.18 122.33 -20.98
N GLU A 290 33.38 121.04 -21.30
CA GLU A 290 33.95 120.70 -22.62
C GLU A 290 33.37 119.52 -23.41
N SER A 291 32.31 118.84 -22.97
CA SER A 291 31.83 117.70 -23.78
C SER A 291 30.34 117.41 -23.81
N GLU A 292 29.49 118.20 -23.14
CA GLU A 292 28.04 117.92 -23.11
C GLU A 292 27.13 119.16 -23.23
N ALA A 293 27.63 120.20 -23.90
CA ALA A 293 26.83 121.12 -24.74
C ALA A 293 27.43 121.27 -26.16
N LYS A 294 28.60 120.68 -26.38
CA LYS A 294 29.33 120.63 -27.66
C LYS A 294 28.78 119.60 -28.66
N ARG A 295 27.82 118.75 -28.27
CA ARG A 295 27.06 117.97 -29.24
C ARG A 295 25.99 118.78 -29.98
N LEU A 296 25.65 120.00 -29.53
CA LEU A 296 24.71 120.88 -30.25
C LEU A 296 25.21 122.32 -30.52
N GLU A 297 26.36 122.77 -30.01
CA GLU A 297 26.87 124.14 -30.27
C GLU A 297 28.38 124.24 -30.61
N GLU A 298 29.08 123.11 -30.81
CA GLU A 298 30.44 123.04 -31.41
C GLU A 298 30.44 123.34 -32.93
N LEU A 299 29.32 123.90 -33.42
CA LEU A 299 29.18 124.56 -34.72
C LEU A 299 29.23 126.10 -34.62
N LYS A 300 29.25 126.72 -33.42
CA LYS A 300 29.20 128.20 -33.29
C LYS A 300 30.55 128.92 -33.13
N PRO A 301 31.63 128.36 -32.53
CA PRO A 301 32.93 129.02 -32.53
C PRO A 301 33.69 128.93 -33.87
N ASP A 302 33.44 127.89 -34.66
CA ASP A 302 33.95 127.79 -36.04
C ASP A 302 33.42 128.91 -36.93
N ARG A 303 32.23 129.40 -36.58
CA ARG A 303 31.59 130.55 -37.21
C ARG A 303 32.35 131.85 -36.95
N GLU A 304 32.81 132.08 -35.72
CA GLU A 304 33.60 133.27 -35.37
C GLU A 304 35.01 133.21 -35.97
N LYS A 305 35.64 132.03 -36.01
CA LYS A 305 36.93 131.84 -36.70
C LYS A 305 36.83 132.03 -38.21
N ALA A 306 35.75 131.54 -38.82
CA ALA A 306 35.51 131.73 -40.25
C ALA A 306 35.25 133.20 -40.59
N LEU A 307 34.51 133.93 -39.75
CA LEU A 307 34.32 135.38 -39.93
C LEU A 307 35.64 136.15 -39.83
N GLN A 308 36.48 135.89 -38.81
CA GLN A 308 37.79 136.56 -38.67
C GLN A 308 38.77 136.22 -39.81
N TYR A 309 38.79 134.96 -40.27
CA TYR A 309 39.66 134.58 -41.40
C TYR A 309 39.19 135.21 -42.72
N ILE A 310 37.88 135.28 -42.96
CA ILE A 310 37.31 135.89 -44.16
C ILE A 310 37.50 137.41 -44.16
N GLU A 311 37.32 138.09 -43.02
CA GLU A 311 37.67 139.50 -42.87
C GLU A 311 39.16 139.75 -43.14
N SER A 312 40.06 138.84 -42.73
CA SER A 312 41.50 138.97 -43.00
C SER A 312 41.88 138.84 -44.47
N LEU A 313 40.97 138.35 -45.33
CA LEU A 313 41.18 138.22 -46.79
C LEU A 313 40.66 139.42 -47.59
N MET A 314 39.91 140.36 -46.98
CA MET A 314 39.45 141.57 -47.67
C MET A 314 40.64 142.42 -48.11
N PHE A 315 40.67 142.74 -49.40
CA PHE A 315 41.73 143.55 -49.98
C PHE A 315 41.39 145.03 -49.72
N GLU A 316 41.74 145.51 -48.52
CA GLU A 316 41.60 146.91 -48.12
C GLU A 316 42.71 147.80 -48.69
N LYS A 317 43.80 147.19 -49.18
CA LYS A 317 44.96 147.96 -49.61
C LYS A 317 44.74 148.56 -50.99
N GLU A 318 44.67 149.89 -51.00
CA GLU A 318 44.78 150.71 -52.20
C GLU A 318 46.07 150.36 -52.95
N PHE A 319 45.88 150.05 -54.21
CA PHE A 319 46.95 150.02 -55.18
C PHE A 319 47.28 151.46 -55.63
N PRO A 320 48.50 151.72 -56.13
CA PRO A 320 49.50 152.58 -55.52
C PRO A 320 49.63 153.91 -56.25
N ASP A 321 50.50 154.79 -55.74
CA ASP A 321 50.91 156.01 -56.44
C ASP A 321 51.87 155.66 -57.60
N ILE A 322 51.31 155.22 -58.75
CA ILE A 322 52.02 154.84 -59.98
C ILE A 322 51.75 155.89 -61.06
N LYS A 323 52.81 156.40 -61.69
CA LYS A 323 52.71 157.50 -62.67
C LYS A 323 51.92 157.16 -63.95
N ASN A 324 51.70 155.86 -64.21
CA ASN A 324 50.99 155.33 -65.36
C ASN A 324 49.55 154.99 -64.98
N GLU A 325 48.65 155.84 -65.46
CA GLU A 325 47.21 155.77 -65.26
C GLU A 325 46.60 154.41 -65.61
N ALA A 326 47.14 153.71 -66.62
CA ALA A 326 46.64 152.40 -67.03
C ALA A 326 46.93 151.31 -65.99
N ILE A 327 48.06 151.43 -65.30
CA ILE A 327 48.41 150.52 -64.22
C ILE A 327 47.51 150.80 -63.00
N ALA A 328 47.25 152.07 -62.68
CA ALA A 328 46.38 152.44 -61.55
C ALA A 328 44.95 151.92 -61.70
N LYS A 329 44.39 151.96 -62.91
CA LYS A 329 42.99 151.59 -63.16
C LYS A 329 42.74 150.08 -63.11
N ALA A 330 43.63 149.29 -63.72
CA ALA A 330 43.52 147.83 -63.67
C ALA A 330 43.59 147.30 -62.23
N LEU A 331 44.34 147.99 -61.37
CA LEU A 331 44.49 147.59 -59.97
C LEU A 331 43.25 147.88 -59.10
N VAL A 332 42.36 148.81 -59.48
CA VAL A 332 41.09 149.07 -58.78
C VAL A 332 40.04 148.01 -59.13
N GLU A 333 39.93 147.63 -60.40
CA GLU A 333 38.94 146.61 -60.83
C GLU A 333 39.25 145.23 -60.24
N ILE A 334 40.54 144.88 -60.11
CA ILE A 334 40.96 143.65 -59.42
C ILE A 334 40.60 143.68 -57.92
N ARG A 335 40.67 144.85 -57.25
CA ARG A 335 40.30 145.03 -55.82
C ARG A 335 38.81 144.80 -55.58
N ASP A 336 37.93 145.41 -56.38
CA ASP A 336 36.49 145.40 -56.13
C ASP A 336 35.86 144.02 -56.38
N GLY A 337 36.34 143.28 -57.40
CA GLY A 337 35.90 141.90 -57.67
C GLY A 337 36.23 140.92 -56.54
N LEU A 338 37.39 141.11 -55.88
CA LEU A 338 37.78 140.31 -54.72
C LEU A 338 36.93 140.64 -53.48
N ASN A 339 36.69 141.93 -53.18
CA ASN A 339 35.89 142.34 -52.02
C ASN A 339 34.40 141.97 -52.12
N SER A 340 33.82 141.95 -53.32
CA SER A 340 32.44 141.50 -53.54
C SER A 340 32.24 140.03 -53.17
N THR A 341 33.22 139.19 -53.51
CA THR A 341 33.16 137.76 -53.20
C THR A 341 33.17 137.53 -51.68
N ILE A 342 33.82 138.40 -50.92
CA ILE A 342 34.01 138.25 -49.47
C ILE A 342 32.76 138.64 -48.66
N ILE A 343 32.02 139.68 -49.06
CA ILE A 343 30.79 140.13 -48.37
C ILE A 343 29.67 139.08 -48.45
N GLU A 344 29.53 138.40 -49.59
CA GLU A 344 28.56 137.32 -49.76
C GLU A 344 28.83 136.16 -48.78
N PHE A 345 30.10 135.80 -48.58
CA PHE A 345 30.50 134.78 -47.61
C PHE A 345 30.16 135.19 -46.16
N ASN A 346 30.38 136.46 -45.76
CA ASN A 346 30.07 136.93 -44.40
C ASN A 346 28.57 136.83 -44.03
N ASN A 347 27.67 137.22 -44.95
CA ASN A 347 26.22 137.20 -44.68
C ASN A 347 25.64 135.78 -44.54
N GLN A 348 26.16 134.83 -45.31
CA GLN A 348 25.75 133.43 -45.18
C GLN A 348 26.17 132.87 -43.83
N ILE A 349 27.39 133.18 -43.39
CA ILE A 349 27.87 132.76 -42.09
C ILE A 349 26.99 133.34 -40.98
N LEU A 350 26.54 134.61 -40.99
CA LEU A 350 25.69 135.24 -39.95
C LEU A 350 24.25 134.71 -39.77
N ASN A 351 23.71 133.89 -40.67
CA ASN A 351 22.31 133.39 -40.58
C ASN A 351 22.10 131.92 -40.12
N ILE A 352 23.15 131.15 -39.86
CA ILE A 352 23.16 129.79 -39.29
C ILE A 352 22.73 129.79 -37.79
N LYS A 353 21.63 129.14 -37.41
CA LYS A 353 21.09 129.13 -36.03
C LYS A 353 21.74 128.10 -35.10
#